data_AF-A0A962M5C3-F1
#
_entry.id   AF-A0A962M5C3-F1
#
_cell.length_a   1.000
_cell.length_b   1.000
_cell.length_c   1.000
_cell.angle_alpha   90.00
_cell.angle_beta   90.00
_cell.angle_gamma   90.00
#
_symmetry.space_group_name_H-M   'P 1'
#
loop_
_entity.id
_entity.type
_entity.pdbx_description
1 polymer ?
#
loop_
_entity_poly.entity_id
_entity_poly.type
_entity_poly.pdbx_seq_one_letter_code
_entity_poly.pdbx_strand_id
1 'polypeptide(L)'
;MKPTLKYLACAALTLAVTIPPVTVQGASASSVAEYAPAVPVNITTPDNVETRIGTLRFEDGAPDAATVDKAFDQLDFGRGVDAFLKGMSATSVHALCEGFEQA
;
A
#
# COMPACT_ATOMS: atom_id res chain seq x y z
N MET A 1 4.41 44.76 37.00
CA MET A 1 3.65 43.75 36.21
C MET A 1 4.12 43.76 34.76
N LYS A 2 5.23 43.09 34.43
CA LYS A 2 5.68 42.80 33.05
C LYS A 2 6.43 41.43 32.90
N PRO A 3 6.03 40.30 33.54
CA PRO A 3 6.69 39.02 33.29
C PRO A 3 6.11 38.21 32.11
N THR A 4 4.96 38.62 31.54
CA THR A 4 4.29 37.88 30.45
C THR A 4 4.92 38.07 29.07
N LEU A 5 5.82 39.03 28.90
CA LEU A 5 6.42 39.35 27.60
C LEU A 5 7.58 38.42 27.21
N LYS A 6 8.18 37.70 28.17
CA LYS A 6 9.29 36.76 27.89
C LYS A 6 8.83 35.42 27.28
N TYR A 7 7.60 34.98 27.58
CA TYR A 7 7.05 33.71 27.07
C TYR A 7 6.50 33.83 25.64
N LEU A 8 6.14 35.03 25.20
CA LEU A 8 5.70 35.32 23.82
C LEU A 8 6.87 35.32 22.82
N ALA A 9 8.10 35.60 23.26
CA ALA A 9 9.30 35.52 22.41
C ALA A 9 9.75 34.06 22.15
N CYS A 10 9.43 33.13 23.06
CA CYS A 10 9.70 31.70 22.86
C CYS A 10 8.68 31.01 21.94
N ALA A 11 7.45 31.52 21.83
CA ALA A 11 6.42 30.97 20.95
C ALA A 11 6.58 31.36 19.47
N ALA A 12 7.37 32.40 19.18
CA ALA A 12 7.69 32.80 17.81
C ALA A 12 8.92 32.08 17.23
N LEU A 13 9.68 31.33 18.05
CA LEU A 13 10.90 30.63 17.63
C LEU A 13 10.66 29.15 17.28
N THR A 14 9.45 28.61 17.46
CA THR A 14 9.09 27.25 17.04
C THR A 14 8.45 27.18 15.64
N LEU A 15 8.37 28.30 14.93
CA LEU A 15 7.78 28.40 13.58
C LEU A 15 8.84 28.32 12.45
N ALA A 16 10.04 27.84 12.76
CA ALA A 16 11.12 27.62 11.80
C ALA A 16 11.49 26.13 11.71
N VAL A 17 10.49 25.24 11.60
CA VAL A 17 10.72 23.92 10.98
C VAL A 17 10.65 24.14 9.47
N THR A 18 11.79 24.47 8.89
CA THR A 18 11.98 24.52 7.44
C THR A 18 11.88 23.10 6.89
N ILE A 19 10.75 22.79 6.28
CA ILE A 19 10.58 21.65 5.38
C ILE A 19 11.44 21.96 4.15
N PRO A 20 12.50 21.20 3.83
CA PRO A 20 13.15 21.36 2.53
C PRO A 20 12.13 21.01 1.44
N PRO A 21 12.06 21.78 0.33
CA PRO A 21 11.23 21.38 -0.79
C PRO A 21 11.78 20.05 -1.31
N VAL A 22 11.05 18.97 -1.07
CA VAL A 22 11.23 17.72 -1.81
C VAL A 22 10.90 18.06 -3.25
N THR A 23 11.95 18.26 -4.05
CA THR A 23 11.84 18.25 -5.50
C THR A 23 11.42 16.83 -5.88
N VAL A 24 10.15 16.65 -6.23
CA VAL A 24 9.68 15.48 -6.96
C VAL A 24 10.38 15.53 -8.32
N GLN A 25 11.48 14.78 -8.44
CA GLN A 25 12.14 14.55 -9.72
C GLN A 25 11.12 13.80 -10.59
N GLY A 26 10.58 14.51 -11.60
CA GLY A 26 9.67 13.94 -12.58
C GLY A 26 10.28 12.70 -13.22
N ALA A 27 9.43 11.68 -13.38
CA ALA A 27 9.74 10.40 -13.99
C ALA A 27 10.53 10.59 -15.30
N SER A 28 11.69 9.94 -15.37
CA SER A 28 12.45 9.79 -16.61
C SER A 28 11.55 9.08 -17.63
N ALA A 29 11.20 9.78 -18.70
CA ALA A 29 10.57 9.16 -19.87
C ALA A 29 11.50 8.06 -20.39
N SER A 30 11.01 6.81 -20.41
CA SER A 30 11.73 5.68 -20.97
C SER A 30 11.80 5.86 -22.49
N SER A 31 12.90 6.43 -22.98
CA SER A 31 13.19 6.45 -24.42
C SER A 31 13.63 5.05 -24.83
N VAL A 32 12.90 4.43 -25.76
CA VAL A 32 13.31 3.17 -26.37
C VAL A 32 14.68 3.37 -27.01
N ALA A 33 15.70 2.70 -26.47
CA ALA A 33 17.07 2.81 -26.94
C ALA A 33 17.17 2.39 -28.41
N GLU A 34 17.95 3.15 -29.21
CA GLU A 34 18.22 2.92 -30.64
C GLU A 34 18.82 1.53 -30.92
N TYR A 35 19.28 0.82 -29.89
CA TYR A 35 19.76 -0.56 -29.94
C TYR A 35 19.21 -1.38 -28.76
N ALA A 36 17.89 -1.55 -28.70
CA ALA A 36 17.29 -2.48 -27.74
C ALA A 36 17.66 -3.93 -28.13
N PRO A 37 18.23 -4.75 -27.22
CA PRO A 37 18.48 -6.15 -27.50
C PRO A 37 17.13 -6.84 -27.78
N ALA A 38 17.08 -7.71 -28.78
CA ALA A 38 15.91 -8.53 -29.06
C ALA A 38 15.74 -9.55 -27.92
N VAL A 39 15.07 -9.13 -26.84
CA VAL A 39 14.78 -9.98 -25.70
C VAL A 39 13.77 -11.04 -26.14
N PRO A 40 14.09 -12.34 -26.00
CA PRO A 40 13.14 -13.41 -26.27
C PRO A 40 11.83 -13.22 -25.49
N VAL A 41 10.70 -13.46 -26.16
CA VAL A 41 9.35 -13.36 -25.58
C VAL A 41 9.17 -14.23 -24.33
N ASN A 42 9.90 -15.35 -24.22
CA ASN A 42 9.76 -16.27 -23.09
C ASN A 42 10.35 -15.76 -21.77
N ILE A 43 11.18 -14.71 -21.81
CA ILE A 43 11.77 -14.07 -20.61
C ILE A 43 11.22 -12.66 -20.37
N THR A 44 10.27 -12.22 -21.20
CA THR A 44 9.54 -10.96 -21.02
C THR A 44 8.19 -11.26 -20.38
N THR A 45 7.75 -10.41 -19.46
CA THR A 45 6.40 -10.50 -18.90
C THR A 45 5.38 -10.19 -20.01
N PRO A 46 4.38 -11.05 -20.25
CA PRO A 46 3.32 -10.75 -21.21
C PRO A 46 2.48 -9.55 -20.76
N ASP A 47 2.08 -8.71 -21.72
CA ASP A 47 1.28 -7.51 -21.45
C ASP A 47 -0.10 -7.83 -20.82
N ASN A 48 -0.64 -9.02 -21.10
CA ASN A 48 -1.93 -9.46 -20.59
C ASN A 48 -1.84 -10.90 -20.09
N VAL A 49 -2.28 -11.13 -18.86
CA VAL A 49 -2.31 -12.44 -18.24
C VAL A 49 -3.74 -12.75 -17.77
N GLU A 50 -4.33 -13.80 -18.35
CA GLU A 50 -5.67 -14.27 -17.97
C GLU A 50 -5.60 -15.10 -16.68
N THR A 51 -6.35 -14.68 -15.66
CA THR A 51 -6.40 -15.36 -14.36
C THR A 51 -7.83 -15.51 -13.85
N ARG A 52 -8.03 -16.28 -12.77
CA ARG A 52 -9.35 -16.43 -12.13
C ARG A 52 -9.93 -15.10 -11.61
N ILE A 53 -9.08 -14.15 -11.24
CA ILE A 53 -9.48 -12.83 -10.74
C ILE A 53 -9.64 -11.80 -11.88
N GLY A 54 -9.63 -12.28 -13.14
CA GLY A 54 -9.70 -11.49 -14.36
C GLY A 54 -8.34 -11.29 -15.03
N THR A 55 -8.36 -10.54 -16.12
CA THR A 55 -7.14 -10.17 -16.85
C THR A 55 -6.30 -9.18 -16.04
N LEU A 56 -5.01 -9.49 -15.90
CA LEU A 56 -3.98 -8.61 -15.36
C LEU A 56 -3.19 -7.99 -16.50
N ARG A 57 -2.90 -6.69 -16.41
CA ARG A 57 -2.23 -5.90 -17.45
C ARG A 57 -0.89 -5.37 -16.96
N PHE A 58 0.12 -5.51 -17.80
CA PHE A 58 1.48 -5.08 -17.51
C PHE A 58 2.03 -4.23 -18.66
N GLU A 59 2.69 -3.12 -18.33
CA GLU A 59 3.46 -2.30 -19.25
C GLU A 59 4.92 -2.38 -18.82
N ASP A 60 5.79 -2.98 -19.64
CA ASP A 60 7.21 -3.21 -19.31
C ASP A 60 7.42 -3.91 -17.95
N GLY A 61 6.50 -4.82 -17.61
CA GLY A 61 6.48 -5.53 -16.33
C GLY A 61 5.88 -4.76 -15.14
N ALA A 62 5.57 -3.47 -15.28
CA ALA A 62 4.85 -2.71 -14.27
C ALA A 62 3.33 -2.93 -14.40
N PRO A 63 2.60 -3.22 -13.31
CA PRO A 63 1.15 -3.39 -13.37
C PRO A 63 0.43 -2.04 -13.55
N ASP A 64 -0.70 -2.05 -14.25
CA ASP A 64 -1.63 -0.92 -14.24
C ASP A 64 -2.36 -0.80 -12.88
N ALA A 65 -2.95 0.37 -12.59
CA ALA A 65 -3.63 0.61 -11.32
C ALA A 65 -4.76 -0.41 -11.06
N ALA A 66 -5.50 -0.79 -12.09
CA ALA A 66 -6.58 -1.78 -11.98
C ALA A 66 -6.06 -3.19 -11.62
N THR A 67 -4.88 -3.58 -12.11
CA THR A 67 -4.21 -4.83 -11.74
C THR A 67 -3.71 -4.80 -10.31
N VAL A 68 -3.20 -3.66 -9.85
CA VAL A 68 -2.79 -3.46 -8.46
C VAL A 68 -3.97 -3.64 -7.51
N ASP A 69 -5.10 -2.99 -7.78
CA ASP A 69 -6.30 -3.09 -6.95
C ASP A 69 -6.80 -4.55 -6.89
N LYS A 70 -6.93 -5.22 -8.04
CA LYS A 70 -7.31 -6.65 -8.10
C LYS A 70 -6.36 -7.55 -7.33
N ALA A 71 -5.05 -7.29 -7.39
CA ALA A 71 -4.06 -8.08 -6.69
C ALA A 71 -4.20 -7.92 -5.16
N PHE A 72 -4.42 -6.69 -4.68
CA PHE A 72 -4.65 -6.43 -3.26
C PHE A 72 -5.97 -7.02 -2.77
N ASP A 73 -7.06 -6.88 -3.52
CA ASP A 73 -8.35 -7.49 -3.17
C ASP A 73 -8.23 -9.01 -2.98
N GLN A 74 -7.51 -9.68 -3.88
CA GLN A 74 -7.30 -11.13 -3.78
C GLN A 74 -6.39 -11.51 -2.60
N LEU A 75 -5.37 -10.70 -2.30
CA LEU A 75 -4.50 -10.93 -1.13
C LEU A 75 -5.29 -10.79 0.16
N ASP A 76 -6.14 -9.78 0.27
CA ASP A 76 -6.97 -9.54 1.44
C ASP A 76 -8.06 -10.61 1.58
N PHE A 77 -8.64 -11.07 0.47
CA PHE A 77 -9.54 -12.22 0.48
C PHE A 77 -8.86 -13.47 1.04
N GLY A 78 -7.67 -13.83 0.54
CA GLY A 78 -6.91 -14.99 1.02
C GLY A 78 -6.55 -14.88 2.50
N ARG A 79 -6.11 -13.71 2.94
CA ARG A 79 -5.80 -13.43 4.36
C ARG A 79 -7.04 -13.47 5.24
N GLY A 80 -8.19 -12.99 4.75
CA GLY A 80 -9.46 -13.04 5.47
C GLY A 80 -9.93 -14.47 5.71
N VAL A 81 -9.83 -15.35 4.69
CA VAL A 81 -10.13 -16.78 4.84
C VAL A 81 -9.21 -17.45 5.85
N ASP A 82 -7.91 -17.18 5.79
CA ASP A 82 -6.93 -17.74 6.72
C ASP A 82 -7.14 -17.24 8.16
N ALA A 83 -7.43 -15.95 8.34
CA ALA A 83 -7.74 -15.36 9.64
C ALA A 83 -9.01 -15.96 10.25
N PHE A 84 -10.07 -16.16 9.45
CA PHE A 84 -11.30 -16.80 9.88
C PHE A 84 -11.02 -18.22 10.41
N LEU A 85 -10.34 -19.05 9.61
CA LEU A 85 -10.05 -20.45 9.98
C LEU A 85 -9.19 -20.54 11.25
N LYS A 86 -8.19 -19.66 11.40
CA LYS A 86 -7.35 -19.59 12.59
C LYS A 86 -8.10 -19.09 13.82
N GLY A 87 -9.09 -18.21 13.64
CA GLY A 87 -9.88 -17.62 14.71
C GLY A 87 -11.02 -18.49 15.25
N MET A 88 -11.41 -19.57 14.55
CA MET A 88 -12.59 -20.36 14.90
C MET A 88 -12.58 -20.91 16.33
N SER A 89 -11.45 -21.47 16.79
CA SER A 89 -11.35 -22.07 18.14
C SER A 89 -11.48 -21.02 19.24
N ALA A 90 -10.81 -19.88 19.09
CA ALA A 90 -10.91 -18.76 20.03
C ALA A 90 -12.32 -18.17 20.07
N THR A 91 -12.97 -18.04 18.91
CA THR A 91 -14.34 -17.55 18.79
C THR A 91 -15.34 -18.47 19.51
N SER A 92 -15.16 -19.78 19.42
CA SER A 92 -16.00 -20.76 20.13
C SER A 92 -15.93 -20.59 21.65
N VAL A 93 -14.73 -20.46 22.22
CA VAL A 93 -14.56 -20.25 23.68
C VAL A 93 -15.13 -18.90 24.10
N HIS A 94 -14.88 -17.84 23.33
CA HIS A 94 -15.42 -16.52 23.62
C HIS A 94 -16.95 -16.51 23.64
N ALA A 95 -17.61 -17.20 22.69
CA ALA A 95 -19.06 -17.32 22.65
C ALA A 95 -19.63 -18.06 23.88
N LEU A 96 -18.90 -19.05 24.43
CA LEU A 96 -19.28 -19.70 25.69
C LEU A 96 -19.19 -18.73 26.88
N CYS A 97 -18.12 -17.94 26.96
CA CYS A 97 -17.96 -16.93 28.02
C CYS A 97 -19.09 -15.89 27.97
N GLU A 98 -19.35 -15.32 26.80
CA GLU A 98 -20.46 -14.38 26.58
C GLU A 98 -21.82 -14.98 26.98
N GLY A 99 -22.05 -16.25 26.67
CA GLY A 99 -23.27 -16.96 27.05
C GLY A 99 -23.46 -17.08 28.58
N PHE A 100 -22.38 -17.21 29.34
CA PHE A 100 -22.45 -17.23 30.81
C PHE A 100 -22.63 -15.85 31.43
N GLU A 101 -22.10 -14.79 30.80
CA GLU A 101 -22.29 -13.42 31.28
C GLU A 101 -23.74 -12.92 31.10
N GLN A 102 -24.45 -13.45 30.11
CA GLN A 102 -25.83 -13.09 29.79
C GLN A 102 -26.89 -13.93 30.53
N ALA A 103 -26.47 -14.97 31.29
CA ALA A 103 -27.35 -15.88 32.03
C ALA A 103 -27.56 -15.43 33.48
#